data_AF-A0AAD7N7W2-F1
#
_entry.id   AF-A0AAD7N7W2-F1
#
_cell.length_a   1.000
_cell.length_b   1.000
_cell.length_c   1.000
_cell.angle_alpha   90.00
_cell.angle_beta   90.00
_cell.angle_gamma   90.00
#
_symmetry.space_group_name_H-M   'P 1'
#
loop_
_entity.id
_entity.type
_entity.pdbx_description
1 polymer ?
#
loop_
_entity_poly.entity_id
_entity_poly.type
_entity_poly.pdbx_seq_one_letter_code
_entity_poly.pdbx_strand_id
1 'polypeptide(L)'
;IHATLSTVPGLCDSLGMEKAMAFVRLAGRLKDAITTAQPPSHNAAEPPDELPDGIRTFLGAAVDLPMEYIDGCWKAFANLIWTYDENGKTKGSDADAFKKYGLDKVLSSRMLFPPSHYCNTPGCTNTNMLRDKDGASKAVLYTLSDGACATFASHLTCSGCRARYYPNYVVREGTRTYYEETPDAIQVAEHQYVERAVLSLFTNLMLISWTSATNGARVYNDSLSQPDKIPDHPDWMDTTFKLRPENVWDGFILLSLLEDHEARGATLRVPHTGDQQDRFTQAMQERNARIQLCGQPEWGHYCTKCLRVWDEDGKMSNTAEKLHVLVIDGISIGHPCCGVLHCPNSLTNNRHRFCHAHADRHKICAVEGCEAAADVEHGFMTCCDLNHRLLETNHKKR
;
A
#
# COMPACT_ATOMS: atom_id res chain seq x y z
N ILE A 1 -18.53 -6.69 35.73
CA ILE A 1 -18.79 -5.30 35.29
C ILE A 1 -19.47 -4.48 36.39
N HIS A 2 -20.79 -4.59 36.63
CA HIS A 2 -21.47 -3.74 37.65
C HIS A 2 -20.83 -3.83 39.04
N ALA A 3 -20.59 -5.04 39.56
CA ALA A 3 -19.93 -5.23 40.85
C ALA A 3 -18.53 -4.59 40.92
N THR A 4 -17.79 -4.56 39.80
CA THR A 4 -16.47 -3.92 39.70
C THR A 4 -16.58 -2.40 39.68
N LEU A 5 -17.54 -1.86 38.94
CA LEU A 5 -17.80 -0.42 38.86
C LEU A 5 -18.24 0.14 40.22
N SER A 6 -19.04 -0.62 40.98
CA SER A 6 -19.48 -0.22 42.33
C SER A 6 -18.36 -0.17 43.37
N THR A 7 -17.14 -0.64 43.05
CA THR A 7 -15.99 -0.52 43.96
C THR A 7 -15.38 0.88 43.95
N VAL A 8 -15.69 1.72 42.95
CA VAL A 8 -15.25 3.11 42.86
C VAL A 8 -16.46 4.02 43.14
N PRO A 9 -16.49 4.76 44.27
CA PRO A 9 -17.59 5.64 44.61
C PRO A 9 -17.86 6.69 43.53
N GLY A 10 -19.14 6.88 43.14
CA GLY A 10 -19.56 7.87 42.15
C GLY A 10 -19.31 7.49 40.68
N LEU A 11 -18.60 6.39 40.41
CA LEU A 11 -18.33 5.93 39.04
C LEU A 11 -19.60 5.50 38.31
N CYS A 12 -20.47 4.71 38.93
CA CYS A 12 -21.72 4.26 38.29
C CYS A 12 -22.65 5.43 37.92
N ASP A 13 -22.68 6.49 38.74
CA ASP A 13 -23.54 7.66 38.50
C ASP A 13 -22.98 8.55 37.39
N SER A 14 -21.65 8.62 37.29
CA SER A 14 -20.93 9.40 36.27
C SER A 14 -20.81 8.67 34.93
N LEU A 15 -20.83 7.34 34.96
CA LEU A 15 -20.64 6.49 33.80
C LEU A 15 -21.99 6.08 33.19
N GLY A 16 -22.52 6.94 32.31
CA GLY A 16 -23.64 6.58 31.44
C GLY A 16 -23.28 5.52 30.39
N MET A 17 -24.29 4.84 29.84
CA MET A 17 -24.10 3.80 28.80
C MET A 17 -23.31 4.31 27.59
N GLU A 18 -23.58 5.54 27.15
CA GLU A 18 -22.91 6.13 25.99
C GLU A 18 -21.40 6.35 26.24
N LYS A 19 -21.05 6.85 27.44
CA LYS A 19 -19.66 7.01 27.89
C LYS A 19 -18.96 5.65 28.04
N ALA A 20 -19.63 4.65 28.61
CA ALA A 20 -19.10 3.29 28.70
C ALA A 20 -18.82 2.68 27.32
N MET A 21 -19.76 2.82 26.37
CA MET A 21 -19.56 2.34 25.00
C MET A 21 -18.45 3.11 24.29
N ALA A 22 -18.34 4.42 24.49
CA ALA A 22 -17.24 5.21 23.92
C ALA A 22 -15.89 4.77 24.48
N PHE A 23 -15.80 4.57 25.80
CA PHE A 23 -14.59 4.06 26.47
C PHE A 23 -14.15 2.72 25.87
N VAL A 24 -15.06 1.76 25.76
CA VAL A 24 -14.75 0.43 25.19
C VAL A 24 -14.27 0.53 23.74
N ARG A 25 -14.96 1.32 22.89
CA ARG A 25 -14.57 1.50 21.48
C ARG A 25 -13.22 2.21 21.32
N LEU A 26 -12.95 3.25 22.10
CA LEU A 26 -11.71 4.01 22.00
C LEU A 26 -10.52 3.21 22.54
N ALA A 27 -10.70 2.51 23.66
CA ALA A 27 -9.66 1.68 24.26
C ALA A 27 -9.36 0.43 23.42
N GLY A 28 -10.37 -0.15 22.77
CA GLY A 28 -10.17 -1.24 21.82
C GLY A 28 -9.16 -0.88 20.72
N ARG A 29 -9.25 0.37 20.20
CA ARG A 29 -8.37 0.89 19.13
C ARG A 29 -6.94 1.10 19.54
N LEU A 30 -6.69 1.01 20.84
CA LEU A 30 -5.40 1.25 21.43
C LEU A 30 -4.76 -0.03 21.95
N LYS A 31 -5.32 -1.22 21.70
CA LYS A 31 -4.75 -2.50 22.17
C LYS A 31 -3.26 -2.61 21.86
N ASP A 32 -2.85 -2.39 20.62
CA ASP A 32 -1.44 -2.49 20.24
C ASP A 32 -0.56 -1.44 20.93
N ALA A 33 -1.07 -0.21 21.08
CA ALA A 33 -0.38 0.86 21.80
C ALA A 33 -0.25 0.55 23.31
N ILE A 34 -1.31 0.01 23.92
CA ILE A 34 -1.34 -0.46 25.31
C ILE A 34 -0.31 -1.58 25.49
N THR A 35 -0.37 -2.61 24.63
CA THR A 35 0.50 -3.79 24.63
C THR A 35 1.97 -3.40 24.48
N THR A 36 2.29 -2.55 23.51
CA THR A 36 3.68 -2.14 23.21
C THR A 36 4.30 -1.34 24.36
N ALA A 37 3.49 -0.62 25.15
CA ALA A 37 3.95 0.11 26.32
C ALA A 37 4.22 -0.79 27.54
N GLN A 38 3.77 -2.04 27.55
CA GLN A 38 3.97 -2.97 28.68
C GLN A 38 5.41 -3.48 28.78
N PRO A 39 5.83 -4.06 29.92
CA PRO A 39 7.14 -4.72 30.04
C PRO A 39 7.34 -5.88 29.06
N PRO A 40 8.59 -6.25 28.71
CA PRO A 40 8.86 -7.30 27.72
C PRO A 40 8.32 -8.69 28.09
N SER A 41 8.09 -8.93 29.38
CA SER A 41 7.56 -10.17 29.93
C SER A 41 6.04 -10.26 29.91
N HIS A 42 5.34 -9.19 29.49
CA HIS A 42 3.88 -9.18 29.42
C HIS A 42 3.37 -10.20 28.38
N ASN A 43 2.18 -10.74 28.62
CA ASN A 43 1.49 -11.58 27.66
C ASN A 43 0.59 -10.71 26.79
N ALA A 44 0.93 -10.52 25.50
CA ALA A 44 0.13 -9.70 24.59
C ALA A 44 -1.32 -10.23 24.39
N ALA A 45 -1.58 -11.51 24.72
CA ALA A 45 -2.93 -12.08 24.66
C ALA A 45 -3.81 -11.68 25.86
N GLU A 46 -3.26 -11.01 26.87
CA GLU A 46 -3.98 -10.62 28.09
C GLU A 46 -3.95 -9.09 28.26
N PRO A 47 -5.06 -8.49 28.72
CA PRO A 47 -5.06 -7.06 29.04
C PRO A 47 -4.14 -6.82 30.25
N PRO A 48 -3.33 -5.75 30.24
CA PRO A 48 -2.53 -5.40 31.42
C PRO A 48 -3.38 -4.92 32.59
N ASP A 49 -2.85 -5.08 33.80
CA ASP A 49 -3.50 -4.61 35.02
C ASP A 49 -3.64 -3.08 35.07
N GLU A 50 -2.67 -2.36 34.48
CA GLU A 50 -2.59 -0.90 34.48
C GLU A 50 -2.42 -0.35 33.06
N LEU A 51 -3.13 0.75 32.80
CA LEU A 51 -3.01 1.48 31.53
C LEU A 51 -1.80 2.44 31.55
N PRO A 52 -1.12 2.62 30.42
CA PRO A 52 -0.11 3.68 30.29
C PRO A 52 -0.70 5.09 30.49
N ASP A 53 0.04 6.00 31.13
CA ASP A 53 -0.45 7.34 31.49
C ASP A 53 -0.95 8.17 30.30
N GLY A 54 -0.28 8.08 29.14
CA GLY A 54 -0.72 8.74 27.91
C GLY A 54 -2.11 8.28 27.46
N ILE A 55 -2.39 6.98 27.60
CA ILE A 55 -3.67 6.36 27.22
C ILE A 55 -4.73 6.68 28.27
N ARG A 56 -4.39 6.67 29.57
CA ARG A 56 -5.30 7.10 30.64
C ARG A 56 -5.76 8.54 30.44
N THR A 57 -4.81 9.44 30.16
CA THR A 57 -5.07 10.86 29.90
C THR A 57 -5.97 11.05 28.69
N PHE A 58 -5.69 10.33 27.60
CA PHE A 58 -6.50 10.38 26.38
C PHE A 58 -7.94 9.90 26.65
N LEU A 59 -8.12 8.73 27.27
CA LEU A 59 -9.45 8.18 27.53
C LEU A 59 -10.27 9.07 28.48
N GLY A 60 -9.64 9.65 29.50
CA GLY A 60 -10.28 10.61 30.39
C GLY A 60 -10.78 11.86 29.67
N ALA A 61 -9.94 12.45 28.82
CA ALA A 61 -10.32 13.63 28.04
C ALA A 61 -11.39 13.30 26.97
N ALA A 62 -11.26 12.15 26.30
CA ALA A 62 -12.14 11.76 25.20
C ALA A 62 -13.56 11.36 25.66
N VAL A 63 -13.68 10.74 26.84
CA VAL A 63 -14.96 10.30 27.41
C VAL A 63 -15.52 11.30 28.43
N ASP A 64 -14.77 12.37 28.71
CA ASP A 64 -15.11 13.38 29.71
C ASP A 64 -15.33 12.74 31.09
N LEU A 65 -14.30 12.02 31.57
CA LEU A 65 -14.28 11.37 32.87
C LEU A 65 -13.03 11.78 33.67
N PRO A 66 -13.18 12.03 34.98
CA PRO A 66 -12.04 12.22 35.89
C PRO A 66 -11.06 11.05 35.86
N MET A 67 -9.78 11.33 36.01
CA MET A 67 -8.70 10.32 35.97
C MET A 67 -8.90 9.20 37.00
N GLU A 68 -9.46 9.52 38.17
CA GLU A 68 -9.80 8.55 39.23
C GLU A 68 -10.81 7.47 38.78
N TYR A 69 -11.63 7.78 37.78
CA TYR A 69 -12.65 6.86 37.25
C TYR A 69 -12.11 5.97 36.12
N ILE A 70 -10.99 6.35 35.50
CA ILE A 70 -10.41 5.63 34.36
C ILE A 70 -9.88 4.26 34.77
N ASP A 71 -9.21 4.15 35.92
CA ASP A 71 -8.70 2.87 36.39
C ASP A 71 -9.84 1.92 36.78
N GLY A 72 -10.93 2.47 37.34
CA GLY A 72 -12.16 1.73 37.62
C GLY A 72 -12.84 1.22 36.35
N CYS A 73 -12.93 2.07 35.33
CA CYS A 73 -13.44 1.69 34.01
C CYS A 73 -12.58 0.60 33.37
N TRP A 74 -11.25 0.76 33.38
CA TRP A 74 -10.34 -0.25 32.83
C TRP A 74 -10.51 -1.59 33.55
N LYS A 75 -10.47 -1.64 34.88
CA LYS A 75 -10.71 -2.87 35.65
C LYS A 75 -12.05 -3.53 35.33
N ALA A 76 -13.09 -2.74 35.07
CA ALA A 76 -14.41 -3.26 34.75
C ALA A 76 -14.53 -3.80 33.32
N PHE A 77 -13.84 -3.17 32.36
CA PHE A 77 -14.03 -3.42 30.92
C PHE A 77 -12.82 -4.06 30.21
N ALA A 78 -11.66 -4.19 30.84
CA ALA A 78 -10.41 -4.65 30.21
C ALA A 78 -10.59 -5.96 29.42
N ASN A 79 -11.22 -6.97 30.02
CA ASN A 79 -11.49 -8.26 29.36
C ASN A 79 -12.47 -8.12 28.17
N LEU A 80 -13.49 -7.27 28.32
CA LEU A 80 -14.43 -6.99 27.22
C LEU A 80 -13.69 -6.30 26.08
N ILE A 81 -12.88 -5.29 26.40
CA ILE A 81 -12.07 -4.56 25.42
C ILE A 81 -11.14 -5.54 24.70
N TRP A 82 -10.42 -6.40 25.43
CA TRP A 82 -9.45 -7.34 24.86
C TRP A 82 -10.09 -8.35 23.90
N THR A 83 -11.29 -8.82 24.22
CA THR A 83 -12.06 -9.78 23.39
C THR A 83 -12.90 -9.12 22.30
N TYR A 84 -13.12 -7.81 22.37
CA TYR A 84 -13.89 -7.06 21.39
C TYR A 84 -13.15 -7.00 20.05
N ASP A 85 -13.76 -7.53 18.99
CA ASP A 85 -13.23 -7.42 17.63
C ASP A 85 -13.55 -6.04 17.05
N GLU A 86 -12.50 -5.38 16.58
CA GLU A 86 -12.49 -3.99 16.16
C GLU A 86 -12.80 -3.77 14.68
N ASN A 87 -13.12 -4.84 13.95
CA ASN A 87 -13.33 -4.85 12.50
C ASN A 87 -14.46 -3.93 11.96
N GLY A 88 -14.99 -3.02 12.79
CA GLY A 88 -15.90 -1.94 12.39
C GLY A 88 -15.20 -0.61 12.07
N LYS A 89 -15.75 0.10 11.08
CA LYS A 89 -15.34 1.49 10.73
C LYS A 89 -15.38 2.41 11.97
N THR A 90 -14.41 3.30 12.08
CA THR A 90 -14.39 4.34 13.11
C THR A 90 -15.65 5.20 13.00
N LYS A 91 -16.39 5.35 14.10
CA LYS A 91 -17.49 6.32 14.14
C LYS A 91 -16.88 7.72 14.05
N GLY A 92 -17.54 8.65 13.35
CA GLY A 92 -17.04 10.03 13.19
C GLY A 92 -16.65 10.69 14.53
N SER A 93 -17.47 10.50 15.57
CA SER A 93 -17.20 11.01 16.92
C SER A 93 -15.90 10.47 17.55
N ASP A 94 -15.54 9.22 17.25
CA ASP A 94 -14.36 8.59 17.81
C ASP A 94 -13.10 9.17 17.13
N ALA A 95 -13.16 9.43 15.81
CA ALA A 95 -12.06 10.06 15.07
C ALA A 95 -11.79 11.50 15.54
N ASP A 96 -12.83 12.27 15.83
CA ASP A 96 -12.71 13.63 16.36
C ASP A 96 -12.02 13.65 17.73
N ALA A 97 -12.31 12.67 18.59
CA ALA A 97 -11.64 12.54 19.89
C ALA A 97 -10.14 12.28 19.72
N PHE A 98 -9.73 11.40 18.81
CA PHE A 98 -8.31 11.17 18.50
C PHE A 98 -7.63 12.42 17.93
N LYS A 99 -8.30 13.12 17.00
CA LYS A 99 -7.78 14.36 16.42
C LYS A 99 -7.54 15.42 17.50
N LYS A 100 -8.45 15.54 18.47
CA LYS A 100 -8.42 16.59 19.49
C LYS A 100 -7.52 16.27 20.68
N TYR A 101 -7.48 15.03 21.13
CA TYR A 101 -6.82 14.63 22.39
C TYR A 101 -5.71 13.59 22.22
N GLY A 102 -5.64 12.92 21.07
CA GLY A 102 -4.74 11.80 20.84
C GLY A 102 -3.35 12.19 20.35
N LEU A 103 -3.25 13.21 19.48
CA LEU A 103 -2.00 13.55 18.79
C LEU A 103 -0.86 13.93 19.74
N ASP A 104 -1.15 14.72 20.79
CA ASP A 104 -0.20 15.08 21.85
C ASP A 104 0.35 13.87 22.63
N LYS A 105 -0.35 12.74 22.56
CA LYS A 105 0.01 11.48 23.23
C LYS A 105 0.54 10.44 22.24
N VAL A 106 0.80 10.82 20.99
CA VAL A 106 1.24 9.91 19.91
C VAL A 106 0.19 8.81 19.66
N LEU A 107 -1.09 9.17 19.77
CA LEU A 107 -2.22 8.27 19.56
C LEU A 107 -3.05 8.72 18.37
N SER A 108 -3.53 7.76 17.58
CA SER A 108 -4.47 7.99 16.49
C SER A 108 -5.42 6.80 16.34
N SER A 109 -6.53 6.99 15.63
CA SER A 109 -7.56 5.97 15.46
C SER A 109 -7.14 4.79 14.58
N ARG A 110 -6.05 4.95 13.81
CA ARG A 110 -5.57 3.99 12.80
C ARG A 110 -4.05 3.85 12.84
N MET A 111 -3.51 3.70 14.06
CA MET A 111 -2.09 3.42 14.23
C MET A 111 -1.71 2.12 13.51
N LEU A 112 -0.51 2.10 12.95
CA LEU A 112 0.00 1.00 12.15
C LEU A 112 1.05 0.25 12.96
N PHE A 113 0.81 -1.03 13.20
CA PHE A 113 1.72 -1.91 13.93
C PHE A 113 2.09 -3.13 13.08
N PRO A 114 3.25 -3.77 13.36
CA PRO A 114 3.53 -5.09 12.81
C PRO A 114 2.49 -6.11 13.30
N PRO A 115 2.14 -7.13 12.49
CA PRO A 115 1.12 -8.11 12.84
C PRO A 115 1.52 -9.08 13.96
N SER A 116 2.78 -9.05 14.41
CA SER A 116 3.26 -9.91 15.49
C SER A 116 3.95 -9.09 16.57
N HIS A 117 3.61 -9.38 17.83
CA HIS A 117 4.31 -8.88 19.01
C HIS A 117 5.46 -9.78 19.46
N TYR A 118 5.62 -10.95 18.85
CA TYR A 118 6.69 -11.89 19.18
C TYR A 118 7.56 -12.17 17.96
N CYS A 119 8.81 -12.55 18.23
CA CYS A 119 9.74 -12.90 17.17
C CYS A 119 9.34 -14.23 16.53
N ASN A 120 9.04 -14.22 15.23
CA ASN A 120 8.77 -15.44 14.46
C ASN A 120 9.97 -15.87 13.59
N THR A 121 11.14 -15.25 13.81
CA THR A 121 12.35 -15.57 13.05
C THR A 121 12.84 -16.99 13.39
N PRO A 122 13.02 -17.87 12.38
CA PRO A 122 13.53 -19.22 12.62
C PRO A 122 14.87 -19.21 13.36
N GLY A 123 14.96 -20.01 14.43
CA GLY A 123 16.16 -20.13 15.25
C GLY A 123 16.36 -19.02 16.29
N CYS A 124 15.45 -18.04 16.40
CA CYS A 124 15.50 -17.07 17.49
C CYS A 124 14.94 -17.68 18.78
N THR A 125 15.68 -17.54 19.89
CA THR A 125 15.28 -18.04 21.22
C THR A 125 14.60 -16.99 22.09
N ASN A 126 14.38 -15.77 21.57
CA ASN A 126 13.73 -14.71 22.33
C ASN A 126 12.24 -15.01 22.50
N THR A 127 11.83 -15.23 23.74
CA THR A 127 10.43 -15.46 24.13
C THR A 127 9.72 -14.19 24.59
N ASN A 128 10.47 -13.11 24.83
CA ASN A 128 9.90 -11.83 25.24
C ASN A 128 9.27 -11.10 24.06
N MET A 129 8.33 -10.19 24.37
CA MET A 129 7.73 -9.31 23.39
C MET A 129 8.78 -8.46 22.66
N LEU A 130 8.51 -8.20 21.38
CA LEU A 130 9.25 -7.26 20.56
C LEU A 130 9.10 -5.85 21.15
N ARG A 131 10.14 -5.02 20.99
CA ARG A 131 10.21 -3.72 21.64
C ARG A 131 10.23 -2.60 20.62
N ASP A 132 9.38 -1.61 20.84
CA ASP A 132 9.58 -0.30 20.25
C ASP A 132 10.78 0.37 20.95
N LYS A 133 11.80 0.75 20.17
CA LYS A 133 13.00 1.42 20.69
C LYS A 133 13.03 2.91 20.36
N ASP A 134 12.41 3.30 19.26
CA ASP A 134 12.53 4.62 18.67
C ASP A 134 11.22 5.42 18.81
N GLY A 135 10.16 4.77 19.30
CA GLY A 135 8.81 5.30 19.35
C GLY A 135 8.10 5.18 18.00
N ALA A 136 6.79 5.44 18.02
CA ALA A 136 6.00 5.46 16.80
C ALA A 136 6.34 6.71 15.97
N SER A 137 6.58 6.51 14.67
CA SER A 137 6.89 7.58 13.72
C SER A 137 5.61 8.19 13.16
N LYS A 138 5.63 9.50 12.91
CA LYS A 138 4.54 10.18 12.19
C LYS A 138 4.41 9.61 10.78
N ALA A 139 3.18 9.36 10.35
CA ALA A 139 2.86 8.88 9.02
C ALA A 139 1.54 9.47 8.50
N VAL A 140 1.37 9.44 7.18
CA VAL A 140 0.10 9.76 6.53
C VAL A 140 -0.52 8.48 6.00
N LEU A 141 -1.79 8.24 6.35
CA LEU A 141 -2.58 7.14 5.83
C LEU A 141 -3.66 7.67 4.89
N TYR A 142 -3.60 7.25 3.62
CA TYR A 142 -4.59 7.59 2.61
C TYR A 142 -5.72 6.57 2.61
N THR A 143 -6.94 7.04 2.91
CA THR A 143 -8.13 6.19 3.07
C THR A 143 -9.26 6.63 2.14
N LEU A 144 -10.18 5.73 1.81
CA LEU A 144 -11.39 6.12 1.08
C LEU A 144 -12.43 6.81 1.98
N SER A 145 -12.55 6.41 3.24
CA SER A 145 -13.61 6.89 4.13
C SER A 145 -13.31 8.24 4.75
N ASP A 146 -12.08 8.44 5.21
CA ASP A 146 -11.70 9.56 6.05
C ASP A 146 -10.73 10.53 5.35
N GLY A 147 -10.33 10.19 4.11
CA GLY A 147 -9.36 10.94 3.34
C GLY A 147 -7.93 10.73 3.84
N ALA A 148 -7.10 11.76 3.71
CA ALA A 148 -5.71 11.74 4.16
C ALA A 148 -5.63 11.97 5.67
N CYS A 149 -5.25 10.94 6.42
CA CYS A 149 -5.26 10.92 7.87
C CYS A 149 -3.85 11.03 8.45
N ALA A 150 -3.70 11.86 9.48
CA ALA A 150 -2.51 11.84 10.34
C ALA A 150 -2.55 10.58 11.21
N THR A 151 -1.48 9.79 11.18
CA THR A 151 -1.38 8.55 11.95
C THR A 151 0.04 8.31 12.44
N PHE A 152 0.24 7.25 13.23
CA PHE A 152 1.55 6.82 13.68
C PHE A 152 1.82 5.38 13.24
N ALA A 153 3.04 5.12 12.80
CA ALA A 153 3.52 3.78 12.46
C ALA A 153 4.64 3.40 13.44
N SER A 154 4.46 2.28 14.14
CA SER A 154 5.48 1.73 15.03
C SER A 154 6.26 0.61 14.34
N HIS A 155 7.55 0.52 14.63
CA HIS A 155 8.37 -0.64 14.30
C HIS A 155 8.89 -1.27 15.59
N LEU A 156 8.86 -2.60 15.62
CA LEU A 156 9.26 -3.37 16.80
C LEU A 156 10.57 -4.10 16.53
N THR A 157 11.46 -4.13 17.50
CA THR A 157 12.78 -4.77 17.39
C THR A 157 12.88 -5.96 18.33
N CYS A 158 13.37 -7.08 17.80
CA CYS A 158 13.71 -8.25 18.62
C CYS A 158 15.03 -8.00 19.37
N SER A 159 15.04 -8.20 20.69
CA SER A 159 16.27 -8.08 21.50
C SER A 159 17.27 -9.19 21.22
N GLY A 160 16.80 -10.39 20.84
CA GLY A 160 17.64 -11.55 20.53
C GLY A 160 18.31 -11.45 19.16
N CYS A 161 17.53 -11.56 18.07
CA CYS A 161 18.08 -11.60 16.71
C CYS A 161 18.24 -10.23 16.04
N ARG A 162 17.81 -9.13 16.69
CA ARG A 162 17.84 -7.75 16.15
C ARG A 162 17.03 -7.52 14.87
N ALA A 163 16.18 -8.46 14.47
CA ALA A 163 15.21 -8.24 13.40
C ALA A 163 14.28 -7.07 13.75
N ARG A 164 13.97 -6.24 12.74
CA ARG A 164 13.07 -5.09 12.87
C ARG A 164 11.79 -5.36 12.11
N TYR A 165 10.67 -5.37 12.81
CA TYR A 165 9.34 -5.62 12.30
C TYR A 165 8.67 -4.28 12.03
N TYR A 166 8.31 -4.04 10.77
CA TYR A 166 7.52 -2.90 10.31
C TYR A 166 6.08 -3.38 10.07
N PRO A 167 5.11 -2.46 9.85
CA PRO A 167 3.72 -2.84 9.60
C PRO A 167 3.52 -3.79 8.41
N ASN A 168 4.37 -3.73 7.37
CA ASN A 168 4.19 -4.58 6.16
C ASN A 168 5.29 -5.61 5.93
N TYR A 169 6.44 -5.50 6.60
CA TYR A 169 7.57 -6.39 6.39
C TYR A 169 8.48 -6.47 7.61
N VAL A 170 9.30 -7.51 7.66
CA VAL A 170 10.42 -7.63 8.59
C VAL A 170 11.75 -7.37 7.86
N VAL A 171 12.66 -6.66 8.51
CA VAL A 171 14.02 -6.39 8.03
C VAL A 171 15.00 -7.25 8.80
N ARG A 172 15.79 -8.01 8.05
CA ARG A 172 16.90 -8.81 8.56
C ARG A 172 18.03 -8.83 7.55
N GLU A 173 19.26 -8.61 8.02
CA GLU A 173 20.48 -8.75 7.20
C GLU A 173 20.39 -7.99 5.86
N GLY A 174 19.82 -6.78 5.88
CA GLY A 174 19.67 -5.94 4.68
C GLY A 174 18.56 -6.35 3.71
N THR A 175 17.70 -7.32 4.07
CA THR A 175 16.57 -7.78 3.25
C THR A 175 15.25 -7.46 3.92
N ARG A 176 14.28 -6.94 3.16
CA ARG A 176 12.86 -6.83 3.54
C ARG A 176 12.15 -8.11 3.13
N THR A 177 11.52 -8.78 4.08
CA THR A 177 10.63 -9.91 3.83
C THR A 177 9.22 -9.47 4.21
N TYR A 178 8.33 -9.37 3.23
CA TYR A 178 6.94 -9.01 3.47
C TYR A 178 6.19 -10.14 4.17
N TYR A 179 5.10 -9.82 4.88
CA TYR A 179 4.26 -10.84 5.50
C TYR A 179 3.47 -11.63 4.44
N GLU A 180 2.99 -12.82 4.81
CA GLU A 180 2.28 -13.73 3.88
C GLU A 180 0.92 -13.19 3.45
N GLU A 181 0.19 -12.57 4.38
CA GLU A 181 -1.07 -11.89 4.08
C GLU A 181 -0.81 -10.50 3.52
N THR A 182 -1.52 -10.14 2.45
CA THR A 182 -1.52 -8.76 2.00
C THR A 182 -2.08 -7.88 3.14
N PRO A 183 -1.44 -6.74 3.47
CA PRO A 183 -1.89 -5.84 4.55
C PRO A 183 -2.94 -4.85 4.06
N ASP A 184 -3.83 -4.40 4.95
CA ASP A 184 -4.90 -3.46 4.60
C ASP A 184 -4.40 -2.05 4.26
N ALA A 185 -3.22 -1.68 4.78
CA ALA A 185 -2.52 -0.45 4.45
C ALA A 185 -1.10 -0.78 3.99
N ILE A 186 -0.72 -0.28 2.82
CA ILE A 186 0.56 -0.56 2.16
C ILE A 186 1.47 0.67 2.27
N GLN A 187 2.69 0.46 2.76
CA GLN A 187 3.75 1.47 2.85
C GLN A 187 4.31 1.75 1.46
N VAL A 188 3.92 2.88 0.88
CA VAL A 188 4.32 3.32 -0.46
C VAL A 188 5.52 4.27 -0.42
N ALA A 189 5.81 4.87 0.74
CA ALA A 189 7.05 5.59 1.02
C ALA A 189 7.33 5.56 2.53
N GLU A 190 8.48 6.06 2.98
CA GLU A 190 8.95 5.97 4.37
C GLU A 190 7.87 6.30 5.42
N HIS A 191 7.16 7.41 5.24
CA HIS A 191 6.11 7.89 6.16
C HIS A 191 4.73 7.97 5.49
N GLN A 192 4.47 7.16 4.46
CA GLN A 192 3.26 7.25 3.65
C GLN A 192 2.67 5.86 3.41
N TYR A 193 1.40 5.68 3.78
CA TYR A 193 0.66 4.45 3.67
C TYR A 193 -0.63 4.68 2.89
N VAL A 194 -1.00 3.73 2.03
CA VAL A 194 -2.24 3.79 1.25
C VAL A 194 -3.06 2.56 1.56
N GLU A 195 -4.34 2.74 1.89
CA GLU A 195 -5.26 1.62 2.05
C GLU A 195 -5.37 0.80 0.75
N ARG A 196 -5.50 -0.52 0.89
CA ARG A 196 -5.72 -1.41 -0.24
C ARG A 196 -6.92 -0.97 -1.08
N ALA A 197 -8.00 -0.54 -0.44
CA ALA A 197 -9.20 -0.06 -1.14
C ALA A 197 -8.92 1.16 -2.03
N VAL A 198 -8.04 2.07 -1.61
CA VAL A 198 -7.59 3.21 -2.43
C VAL A 198 -6.74 2.74 -3.61
N LEU A 199 -5.84 1.78 -3.40
CA LEU A 199 -5.05 1.18 -4.49
C LEU A 199 -5.92 0.40 -5.48
N SER A 200 -6.95 -0.31 -5.01
CA SER A 200 -7.94 -0.97 -5.86
C SER A 200 -8.72 0.06 -6.69
N LEU A 201 -9.08 1.21 -6.11
CA LEU A 201 -9.68 2.32 -6.87
C LEU A 201 -8.74 2.79 -8.00
N PHE A 202 -7.45 3.02 -7.71
CA PHE A 202 -6.50 3.41 -8.75
C PHE A 202 -6.33 2.36 -9.83
N THR A 203 -6.26 1.08 -9.45
CA THR A 203 -6.20 -0.05 -10.39
C THR A 203 -7.41 -0.03 -11.33
N ASN A 204 -8.62 0.16 -10.79
CA ASN A 204 -9.83 0.25 -11.59
C ASN A 204 -9.87 1.49 -12.50
N LEU A 205 -9.41 2.65 -12.01
CA LEU A 205 -9.32 3.87 -12.82
C LEU A 205 -8.32 3.73 -13.96
N MET A 206 -7.18 3.08 -13.71
CA MET A 206 -6.18 2.76 -14.74
C MET A 206 -6.74 1.79 -15.77
N LEU A 207 -7.45 0.75 -15.34
CA LEU A 207 -7.99 -0.29 -16.21
C LEU A 207 -9.19 0.16 -17.03
N ILE A 208 -10.17 0.82 -16.41
CA ILE A 208 -11.48 1.11 -17.02
C ILE A 208 -11.47 2.48 -17.69
N SER A 209 -10.82 3.45 -17.04
CA SER A 209 -10.86 4.87 -17.45
C SER A 209 -9.53 5.36 -18.00
N TRP A 210 -8.55 4.47 -18.22
CA TRP A 210 -7.23 4.80 -18.79
C TRP A 210 -6.54 5.96 -18.05
N THR A 211 -6.81 6.04 -16.74
CA THR A 211 -6.37 7.16 -15.92
C THR A 211 -4.91 6.97 -15.55
N SER A 212 -4.06 7.96 -15.86
CA SER A 212 -2.65 7.92 -15.45
C SER A 212 -2.51 7.99 -13.93
N ALA A 213 -1.41 7.49 -13.36
CA ALA A 213 -1.12 7.64 -11.93
C ALA A 213 -1.16 9.10 -11.46
N THR A 214 -0.71 10.04 -12.30
CA THR A 214 -0.79 11.48 -12.03
C THR A 214 -2.23 11.96 -11.87
N ASN A 215 -3.11 11.53 -12.77
CA ASN A 215 -4.53 11.87 -12.68
C ASN A 215 -5.20 11.12 -11.52
N GLY A 216 -4.80 9.88 -11.21
CA GLY A 216 -5.27 9.13 -10.05
C GLY A 216 -4.94 9.85 -8.74
N ALA A 217 -3.70 10.32 -8.58
CA ALA A 217 -3.29 11.12 -7.44
C ALA A 217 -4.09 12.43 -7.33
N ARG A 218 -4.36 13.12 -8.45
CA ARG A 218 -5.21 14.32 -8.47
C ARG A 218 -6.66 14.04 -8.08
N VAL A 219 -7.26 12.98 -8.64
CA VAL A 219 -8.63 12.56 -8.28
C VAL A 219 -8.72 12.33 -6.76
N TYR A 220 -7.75 11.63 -6.18
CA TYR A 220 -7.72 11.44 -4.74
C TYR A 220 -7.58 12.77 -3.98
N ASN A 221 -6.58 13.58 -4.34
CA ASN A 221 -6.29 14.84 -3.65
C ASN A 221 -7.46 15.83 -3.71
N ASP A 222 -8.13 15.93 -4.86
CA ASP A 222 -9.16 16.94 -5.08
C ASP A 222 -10.55 16.47 -4.63
N SER A 223 -10.82 15.15 -4.65
CA SER A 223 -12.16 14.60 -4.38
C SER A 223 -12.27 13.79 -3.09
N LEU A 224 -11.18 13.20 -2.60
CA LEU A 224 -11.21 12.22 -1.51
C LEU A 224 -10.36 12.60 -0.30
N SER A 225 -9.40 13.51 -0.44
CA SER A 225 -8.42 13.81 0.62
C SER A 225 -9.01 14.41 1.89
N GLN A 226 -10.19 15.04 1.81
CA GLN A 226 -10.91 15.66 2.93
C GLN A 226 -10.00 16.62 3.74
N PRO A 227 -9.49 17.70 3.13
CA PRO A 227 -8.49 18.57 3.75
C PRO A 227 -8.99 19.23 5.05
N ASP A 228 -10.28 19.47 5.19
CA ASP A 228 -10.90 20.03 6.41
C ASP A 228 -10.74 19.09 7.63
N LYS A 229 -10.51 17.80 7.39
CA LYS A 229 -10.28 16.81 8.45
C LYS A 229 -8.82 16.71 8.89
N ILE A 230 -7.88 17.32 8.17
CA ILE A 230 -6.47 17.35 8.57
C ILE A 230 -6.35 18.12 9.90
N PRO A 231 -5.54 17.64 10.87
CA PRO A 231 -5.32 18.33 12.13
C PRO A 231 -4.56 19.64 11.93
N ASP A 232 -5.13 20.73 12.47
CA ASP A 232 -4.42 21.99 12.69
C ASP A 232 -3.60 21.86 13.98
N HIS A 233 -2.47 21.15 13.87
CA HIS A 233 -1.60 20.84 15.00
C HIS A 233 -0.15 21.21 14.65
N PRO A 234 0.59 21.92 15.53
CA PRO A 234 1.94 22.41 15.24
C PRO A 234 2.89 21.33 14.71
N ASP A 235 2.86 20.15 15.35
CA ASP A 235 3.68 19.00 14.97
C ASP A 235 3.43 18.42 13.56
N TRP A 236 2.35 18.82 12.91
CA TRP A 236 1.92 18.31 11.60
C TRP A 236 1.99 19.35 10.48
N MET A 237 2.39 20.60 10.79
CA MET A 237 2.43 21.70 9.82
C MET A 237 3.38 21.44 8.64
N ASP A 238 4.49 20.75 8.88
CA ASP A 238 5.48 20.42 7.83
C ASP A 238 5.16 19.11 7.08
N THR A 239 4.07 18.42 7.43
CA THR A 239 3.71 17.15 6.82
C THR A 239 2.85 17.36 5.58
N THR A 240 3.25 16.79 4.45
CA THR A 240 2.42 16.78 3.24
C THR A 240 1.36 15.68 3.33
N PHE A 241 0.10 16.06 3.21
CA PHE A 241 -1.06 15.17 3.09
C PHE A 241 -1.49 14.96 1.63
N LYS A 242 -0.67 15.42 0.66
CA LYS A 242 -0.93 15.23 -0.77
C LYS A 242 -0.30 13.92 -1.25
N LEU A 243 -1.15 13.06 -1.80
CA LEU A 243 -0.73 11.85 -2.48
C LEU A 243 0.00 12.22 -3.77
N ARG A 244 1.17 11.64 -4.01
CA ARG A 244 1.96 11.90 -5.22
C ARG A 244 1.80 10.79 -6.26
N PRO A 245 2.06 11.04 -7.55
CA PRO A 245 1.99 10.02 -8.60
C PRO A 245 2.89 8.81 -8.31
N GLU A 246 4.07 9.03 -7.72
CA GLU A 246 5.00 7.96 -7.36
C GLU A 246 4.41 7.05 -6.29
N ASN A 247 3.64 7.59 -5.35
CA ASN A 247 2.96 6.80 -4.32
C ASN A 247 1.89 5.88 -4.92
N VAL A 248 1.21 6.34 -5.98
CA VAL A 248 0.22 5.53 -6.71
C VAL A 248 0.93 4.38 -7.44
N TRP A 249 2.04 4.65 -8.13
CA TRP A 249 2.81 3.61 -8.81
C TRP A 249 3.43 2.60 -7.85
N ASP A 250 4.10 3.08 -6.80
CA ASP A 250 4.72 2.22 -5.79
C ASP A 250 3.68 1.33 -5.11
N GLY A 251 2.52 1.89 -4.77
CA GLY A 251 1.41 1.13 -4.20
C GLY A 251 0.84 0.10 -5.16
N PHE A 252 0.63 0.45 -6.42
CA PHE A 252 0.16 -0.47 -7.45
C PHE A 252 1.12 -1.64 -7.69
N ILE A 253 2.42 -1.34 -7.84
CA ILE A 253 3.46 -2.35 -8.05
C ILE A 253 3.55 -3.28 -6.84
N LEU A 254 3.63 -2.70 -5.64
CA LEU A 254 3.76 -3.49 -4.42
C LEU A 254 2.53 -4.35 -4.17
N LEU A 255 1.31 -3.81 -4.32
CA LEU A 255 0.08 -4.59 -4.20
C LEU A 255 0.05 -5.75 -5.21
N SER A 256 0.39 -5.49 -6.47
CA SER A 256 0.43 -6.51 -7.52
C SER A 256 1.44 -7.62 -7.22
N LEU A 257 2.58 -7.29 -6.62
CA LEU A 257 3.59 -8.27 -6.21
C LEU A 257 3.12 -9.08 -4.98
N LEU A 258 2.49 -8.43 -4.00
CA LEU A 258 1.98 -9.09 -2.81
C LEU A 258 0.88 -10.09 -3.16
N GLU A 259 -0.13 -9.68 -3.95
CA GLU A 259 -1.23 -10.56 -4.40
C GLU A 259 -0.69 -11.74 -5.23
N ASP A 260 0.31 -11.50 -6.09
CA ASP A 260 0.94 -12.55 -6.87
C ASP A 260 1.72 -13.57 -6.03
N HIS A 261 2.36 -13.11 -4.96
CA HIS A 261 3.09 -13.97 -4.02
C HIS A 261 2.12 -14.76 -3.13
N GLU A 262 1.08 -14.10 -2.61
CA GLU A 262 0.00 -14.68 -1.83
C GLU A 262 -0.71 -15.80 -2.60
N ALA A 263 -1.10 -15.54 -3.86
CA ALA A 263 -1.76 -16.52 -4.74
C ALA A 263 -0.92 -17.79 -4.99
N ARG A 264 0.40 -17.73 -4.75
CA ARG A 264 1.33 -18.84 -4.92
C ARG A 264 1.79 -19.48 -3.62
N GLY A 265 1.37 -18.96 -2.47
CA GLY A 265 1.93 -19.35 -1.18
C GLY A 265 3.43 -19.07 -1.07
N ALA A 266 3.88 -17.97 -1.66
CA ALA A 266 5.28 -17.51 -1.62
C ALA A 266 5.38 -16.17 -0.88
N THR A 267 6.59 -15.80 -0.44
CA THR A 267 6.83 -14.54 0.27
C THR A 267 7.66 -13.58 -0.57
N LEU A 268 7.25 -12.31 -0.65
CA LEU A 268 8.01 -11.28 -1.37
C LEU A 268 9.26 -10.88 -0.56
N ARG A 269 10.42 -10.91 -1.22
CA ARG A 269 11.71 -10.50 -0.64
C ARG A 269 12.40 -9.50 -1.55
N VAL A 270 12.84 -8.39 -0.98
CA VAL A 270 13.55 -7.32 -1.70
C VAL A 270 14.66 -6.73 -0.85
N PRO A 271 15.68 -6.09 -1.45
CA PRO A 271 16.69 -5.35 -0.70
C PRO A 271 16.06 -4.26 0.19
N HIS A 272 16.59 -4.09 1.41
CA HIS A 272 16.16 -3.04 2.32
C HIS A 272 16.72 -1.68 1.96
N THR A 273 17.96 -1.64 1.50
CA THR A 273 18.69 -0.46 1.06
C THR A 273 18.44 -0.18 -0.43
N GLY A 274 18.88 0.99 -0.89
CA GLY A 274 18.71 1.44 -2.27
C GLY A 274 17.48 2.30 -2.48
N ASP A 275 17.38 2.85 -3.68
CA ASP A 275 16.34 3.81 -4.05
C ASP A 275 14.97 3.13 -4.10
N GLN A 276 13.96 3.85 -3.59
CA GLN A 276 12.57 3.39 -3.57
C GLN A 276 12.11 2.95 -4.96
N GLN A 277 12.42 3.74 -5.99
CA GLN A 277 12.01 3.52 -7.38
C GLN A 277 12.53 2.19 -7.96
N ASP A 278 13.68 1.71 -7.48
CA ASP A 278 14.37 0.55 -8.04
C ASP A 278 14.12 -0.73 -7.22
N ARG A 279 13.56 -0.59 -6.00
CA ARG A 279 13.47 -1.68 -5.03
C ARG A 279 12.69 -2.89 -5.55
N PHE A 280 11.64 -2.65 -6.34
CA PHE A 280 10.75 -3.69 -6.85
C PHE A 280 11.07 -4.13 -8.26
N THR A 281 12.06 -3.52 -8.93
CA THR A 281 12.39 -3.78 -10.33
C THR A 281 12.73 -5.25 -10.58
N GLN A 282 13.59 -5.84 -9.75
CA GLN A 282 13.96 -7.26 -9.88
C GLN A 282 12.74 -8.17 -9.66
N ALA A 283 11.96 -7.94 -8.61
CA ALA A 283 10.77 -8.75 -8.32
C ALA A 283 9.73 -8.68 -9.46
N MET A 284 9.55 -7.50 -10.06
CA MET A 284 8.70 -7.33 -11.24
C MET A 284 9.25 -8.06 -12.47
N GLN A 285 10.56 -8.04 -12.69
CA GLN A 285 11.18 -8.79 -13.78
C GLN A 285 11.01 -10.30 -13.60
N GLU A 286 11.19 -10.82 -12.38
CA GLU A 286 10.97 -12.22 -12.05
C GLU A 286 9.50 -12.64 -12.27
N ARG A 287 8.55 -11.80 -11.85
CA ARG A 287 7.13 -12.00 -12.13
C ARG A 287 6.84 -12.02 -13.64
N ASN A 288 7.34 -11.05 -14.39
CA ASN A 288 7.12 -10.96 -15.84
C ASN A 288 7.75 -12.15 -16.59
N ALA A 289 8.96 -12.55 -16.23
CA ALA A 289 9.62 -13.72 -16.80
C ALA A 289 8.83 -15.01 -16.55
N ARG A 290 8.28 -15.18 -15.34
CA ARG A 290 7.41 -16.31 -15.02
C ARG A 290 6.12 -16.29 -15.83
N ILE A 291 5.45 -15.13 -15.96
CA ILE A 291 4.25 -15.00 -16.80
C ILE A 291 4.58 -15.32 -18.27
N GLN A 292 5.74 -14.89 -18.77
CA GLN A 292 6.18 -15.20 -20.12
C GLN A 292 6.41 -16.70 -20.32
N LEU A 293 7.00 -17.39 -19.34
CA LEU A 293 7.32 -18.82 -19.43
C LEU A 293 6.11 -19.73 -19.19
N CYS A 294 5.25 -19.38 -18.24
CA CYS A 294 4.14 -20.22 -17.79
C CYS A 294 2.77 -19.78 -18.31
N GLY A 295 2.68 -18.58 -18.91
CA GLY A 295 1.42 -17.91 -19.20
C GLY A 295 0.82 -17.23 -17.96
N GLN A 296 -0.18 -16.37 -18.18
CA GLN A 296 -1.11 -15.95 -17.12
C GLN A 296 -2.11 -17.08 -16.84
N PRO A 297 -2.74 -17.18 -15.67
CA PRO A 297 -3.71 -18.25 -15.39
C PRO A 297 -4.77 -18.43 -16.50
N GLU A 298 -5.13 -17.33 -17.16
CA GLU A 298 -6.16 -17.28 -18.20
C GLU A 298 -5.64 -17.63 -19.61
N TRP A 299 -4.35 -17.93 -19.76
CA TRP A 299 -3.73 -18.23 -21.07
C TRP A 299 -4.40 -19.40 -21.80
N GLY A 300 -4.91 -20.36 -21.03
CA GLY A 300 -5.60 -21.55 -21.53
C GLY A 300 -7.13 -21.42 -21.54
N HIS A 301 -7.68 -20.22 -21.38
CA HIS A 301 -9.13 -20.04 -21.29
C HIS A 301 -9.84 -20.32 -22.64
N TYR A 302 -10.82 -21.23 -22.64
CA TYR A 302 -11.62 -21.60 -23.83
C TYR A 302 -13.14 -21.50 -23.57
N CYS A 303 -13.70 -20.30 -23.41
CA CYS A 303 -15.15 -20.15 -23.46
C CYS A 303 -15.66 -20.00 -24.92
N THR A 304 -16.97 -20.16 -25.12
CA THR A 304 -17.65 -19.98 -26.41
C THR A 304 -17.55 -18.56 -26.99
N LYS A 305 -17.06 -17.60 -26.21
CA LYS A 305 -16.73 -16.24 -26.68
C LYS A 305 -15.27 -16.14 -27.16
N CYS A 306 -14.34 -16.78 -26.47
CA CYS A 306 -12.90 -16.69 -26.75
C CYS A 306 -12.45 -17.65 -27.85
N LEU A 307 -13.09 -18.80 -27.99
CA LEU A 307 -12.76 -19.80 -28.99
C LEU A 307 -14.04 -20.25 -29.73
N ARG A 308 -14.01 -20.18 -31.07
CA ARG A 308 -15.04 -20.76 -31.94
C ARG A 308 -14.40 -21.66 -32.97
N VAL A 309 -15.03 -22.81 -33.22
CA VAL A 309 -14.55 -23.85 -34.12
C VAL A 309 -15.75 -24.27 -34.98
N TRP A 310 -15.62 -24.18 -36.30
CA TRP A 310 -16.69 -24.49 -37.27
C TRP A 310 -16.22 -25.48 -38.34
N ASP A 311 -17.04 -26.46 -38.69
CA ASP A 311 -16.84 -27.29 -39.87
C ASP A 311 -17.34 -26.62 -41.16
N GLU A 312 -17.11 -27.28 -42.30
CA GLU A 312 -17.50 -26.82 -43.65
C GLU A 312 -19.02 -26.58 -43.80
N ASP A 313 -19.86 -27.14 -42.91
CA ASP A 313 -21.32 -27.01 -42.90
C ASP A 313 -21.85 -26.11 -41.76
N GLY A 314 -20.96 -25.41 -41.04
CA GLY A 314 -21.31 -24.54 -39.91
C GLY A 314 -21.70 -25.25 -38.61
N LYS A 315 -21.44 -26.56 -38.50
CA LYS A 315 -21.60 -27.37 -37.27
C LYS A 315 -20.26 -27.54 -36.55
N MET A 316 -20.30 -27.98 -35.29
CA MET A 316 -19.06 -28.26 -34.54
C MET A 316 -18.48 -29.61 -34.97
N SER A 317 -17.31 -29.61 -35.64
CA SER A 317 -16.52 -30.82 -35.91
C SER A 317 -15.01 -30.60 -35.70
N ASN A 318 -14.23 -31.69 -35.68
CA ASN A 318 -12.78 -31.69 -35.45
C ASN A 318 -11.94 -31.39 -36.71
N THR A 319 -12.57 -31.16 -37.87
CA THR A 319 -11.87 -30.86 -39.15
C THR A 319 -11.92 -29.37 -39.52
N ALA A 320 -12.02 -28.50 -38.51
CA ALA A 320 -12.71 -27.22 -38.56
C ALA A 320 -11.81 -25.98 -38.57
N GLU A 321 -12.29 -24.91 -39.23
CA GLU A 321 -11.72 -23.55 -39.12
C GLU A 321 -11.86 -23.05 -37.68
N LYS A 322 -10.77 -22.48 -37.15
CA LYS A 322 -10.66 -22.04 -35.75
C LYS A 322 -10.54 -20.52 -35.71
N LEU A 323 -11.44 -19.86 -34.98
CA LEU A 323 -11.29 -18.47 -34.55
C LEU A 323 -10.94 -18.43 -33.07
N HIS A 324 -9.75 -17.92 -32.78
CA HIS A 324 -9.28 -17.67 -31.42
C HIS A 324 -9.18 -16.17 -31.20
N VAL A 325 -10.01 -15.65 -30.29
CA VAL A 325 -9.99 -14.24 -29.91
C VAL A 325 -8.80 -14.00 -28.98
N LEU A 326 -7.82 -13.26 -29.48
CA LEU A 326 -6.72 -12.75 -28.67
C LEU A 326 -7.17 -11.47 -27.99
N VAL A 327 -7.28 -11.50 -26.66
CA VAL A 327 -7.48 -10.28 -25.87
C VAL A 327 -6.10 -9.69 -25.61
N ILE A 328 -5.81 -8.59 -26.28
CA ILE A 328 -4.66 -7.74 -25.99
C ILE A 328 -5.15 -6.58 -25.13
N ASP A 329 -4.37 -6.16 -24.13
CA ASP A 329 -4.63 -4.84 -23.58
C ASP A 329 -4.36 -3.82 -24.69
N GLY A 330 -5.26 -2.86 -24.90
CA GLY A 330 -5.01 -1.76 -25.83
C GLY A 330 -3.82 -0.87 -25.40
N ILE A 331 -3.18 -1.20 -24.26
CA ILE A 331 -2.08 -0.48 -23.62
C ILE A 331 -0.74 -0.89 -24.26
N SER A 332 -0.54 -2.17 -24.58
CA SER A 332 0.70 -2.65 -25.22
C SER A 332 0.89 -2.10 -26.64
N ILE A 333 -0.19 -1.65 -27.29
CA ILE A 333 -0.12 -0.90 -28.55
C ILE A 333 0.45 0.49 -28.25
N GLY A 334 1.76 0.65 -28.44
CA GLY A 334 2.47 1.91 -28.21
C GLY A 334 3.46 1.88 -27.04
N HIS A 335 3.61 0.75 -26.36
CA HIS A 335 4.71 0.61 -25.39
C HIS A 335 6.06 0.77 -26.11
N PRO A 336 6.96 1.64 -25.60
CA PRO A 336 8.28 1.82 -26.20
C PRO A 336 9.05 0.49 -26.20
N CYS A 337 9.23 -0.06 -27.39
CA CYS A 337 10.08 -1.22 -27.63
C CYS A 337 11.13 -0.87 -28.69
N CYS A 338 12.13 -1.73 -28.82
CA CYS A 338 13.08 -1.58 -29.92
C CYS A 338 12.34 -1.71 -31.26
N GLY A 339 12.51 -0.74 -32.15
CA GLY A 339 11.89 -0.73 -33.48
C GLY A 339 12.40 -1.82 -34.43
N VAL A 340 13.35 -2.66 -34.01
CA VAL A 340 13.72 -3.88 -34.75
C VAL A 340 12.74 -4.98 -34.35
N LEU A 341 12.03 -5.51 -35.35
CA LEU A 341 11.04 -6.56 -35.16
C LEU A 341 11.60 -7.73 -34.34
N HIS A 342 10.85 -8.17 -33.33
CA HIS A 342 11.19 -9.26 -32.41
C HIS A 342 12.46 -9.07 -31.58
N CYS A 343 13.03 -7.86 -31.51
CA CYS A 343 14.15 -7.60 -30.61
C CYS A 343 13.70 -7.66 -29.15
N PRO A 344 14.27 -8.54 -28.31
CA PRO A 344 13.87 -8.67 -26.91
C PRO A 344 14.53 -7.63 -25.98
N ASN A 345 15.49 -6.87 -26.50
CA ASN A 345 16.28 -5.94 -25.69
C ASN A 345 15.46 -4.71 -25.32
N SER A 346 15.47 -4.39 -24.03
CA SER A 346 14.87 -3.15 -23.52
C SER A 346 15.57 -1.91 -24.08
N LEU A 347 14.80 -0.85 -24.23
CA LEU A 347 15.33 0.47 -24.55
C LEU A 347 16.12 1.02 -23.36
N THR A 348 17.19 1.76 -23.63
CA THR A 348 17.94 2.48 -22.57
C THR A 348 17.10 3.59 -21.95
N ASN A 349 16.15 4.14 -22.71
CA ASN A 349 15.23 5.18 -22.29
C ASN A 349 13.93 5.04 -23.10
N ASN A 350 12.78 5.32 -22.50
CA ASN A 350 11.47 5.28 -23.17
C ASN A 350 11.34 6.24 -24.37
N ARG A 351 12.27 7.21 -24.52
CA ARG A 351 12.37 8.11 -25.68
C ARG A 351 13.19 7.54 -26.83
N HIS A 352 13.90 6.43 -26.65
CA HIS A 352 14.72 5.83 -27.69
C HIS A 352 13.87 4.96 -28.63
N ARG A 353 14.08 5.08 -29.95
CA ARG A 353 13.52 4.17 -30.96
C ARG A 353 14.14 2.77 -30.96
N PHE A 354 15.41 2.66 -30.56
CA PHE A 354 16.16 1.40 -30.62
C PHE A 354 16.93 1.16 -29.33
N CYS A 355 17.12 -0.12 -29.00
CA CYS A 355 17.91 -0.56 -27.85
C CYS A 355 19.41 -0.32 -28.08
N HIS A 356 20.22 -0.50 -27.03
CA HIS A 356 21.66 -0.31 -27.08
C HIS A 356 22.36 -1.16 -28.16
N ALA A 357 21.86 -2.37 -28.42
CA ALA A 357 22.41 -3.27 -29.45
C ALA A 357 22.12 -2.82 -30.89
N HIS A 358 21.10 -1.97 -31.07
CA HIS A 358 20.69 -1.40 -32.36
C HIS A 358 20.85 0.12 -32.36
N ALA A 359 21.82 0.65 -31.60
CA ALA A 359 22.03 2.08 -31.44
C ALA A 359 22.42 2.77 -32.76
N ASP A 360 23.05 2.03 -33.66
CA ASP A 360 23.37 2.45 -35.03
C ASP A 360 22.13 2.85 -35.84
N ARG A 361 20.98 2.20 -35.61
CA ARG A 361 19.74 2.48 -36.31
C ARG A 361 19.13 3.84 -35.97
N HIS A 362 19.53 4.47 -34.86
CA HIS A 362 19.19 5.87 -34.58
C HIS A 362 19.77 6.85 -35.60
N LYS A 363 20.83 6.45 -36.32
CA LYS A 363 21.45 7.26 -37.38
C LYS A 363 20.72 7.16 -38.71
N ILE A 364 19.65 6.37 -38.80
CA ILE A 364 18.84 6.19 -40.01
C ILE A 364 17.51 6.94 -39.84
N CYS A 365 17.06 7.55 -40.92
CA CYS A 365 15.80 8.29 -40.98
C CYS A 365 14.64 7.49 -40.36
N ALA A 366 13.79 8.18 -39.58
CA ALA A 366 12.62 7.57 -38.95
C ALA A 366 11.48 7.16 -39.91
N VAL A 367 11.51 7.64 -41.15
CA VAL A 367 10.47 7.31 -42.14
C VAL A 367 10.72 5.91 -42.68
N GLU A 368 9.72 5.05 -42.59
CA GLU A 368 9.79 3.67 -43.11
C GLU A 368 10.18 3.67 -44.59
N GLY A 369 11.15 2.84 -44.96
CA GLY A 369 11.68 2.74 -46.32
C GLY A 369 12.75 3.79 -46.68
N CYS A 370 13.07 4.74 -45.79
CA CYS A 370 14.15 5.70 -46.01
C CYS A 370 15.46 5.22 -45.36
N GLU A 371 16.49 5.00 -46.17
CA GLU A 371 17.83 4.58 -45.71
C GLU A 371 18.80 5.76 -45.50
N ALA A 372 18.36 6.99 -45.76
CA ALA A 372 19.18 8.18 -45.58
C ALA A 372 19.53 8.41 -44.11
N ALA A 373 20.68 9.05 -43.88
CA ALA A 373 21.12 9.40 -42.54
C ALA A 373 20.14 10.38 -41.86
N ALA A 374 19.79 10.09 -40.60
CA ALA A 374 19.06 11.03 -39.76
C ALA A 374 19.97 12.20 -39.39
N ASP A 375 19.39 13.40 -39.33
CA ASP A 375 20.11 14.59 -38.91
C ASP A 375 20.04 14.76 -37.38
N VAL A 376 20.75 13.86 -36.72
CA VAL A 376 20.81 13.78 -35.25
C VAL A 376 21.52 15.01 -34.66
N GLU A 377 22.43 15.63 -35.40
CA GLU A 377 23.17 16.83 -34.97
C GLU A 377 22.23 18.02 -34.70
N HIS A 378 21.20 18.18 -35.51
CA HIS A 378 20.17 19.20 -35.31
C HIS A 378 18.97 18.71 -34.46
N GLY A 379 19.09 17.56 -33.79
CA GLY A 379 18.08 17.02 -32.89
C GLY A 379 16.85 16.43 -33.59
N PHE A 380 16.99 16.03 -34.85
CA PHE A 380 15.92 15.37 -35.61
C PHE A 380 16.15 13.88 -35.75
N MET A 381 15.05 13.14 -35.84
CA MET A 381 15.05 11.70 -36.12
C MET A 381 14.91 11.40 -37.61
N THR A 382 14.60 12.38 -38.44
CA THR A 382 14.53 12.24 -39.90
C THR A 382 15.78 12.77 -40.62
N CYS A 383 15.93 12.42 -41.90
CA CYS A 383 16.91 13.05 -42.79
C CYS A 383 16.48 14.48 -43.15
N CYS A 384 17.30 15.16 -43.96
CA CYS A 384 17.07 16.54 -44.43
C CYS A 384 15.97 16.67 -45.50
N ASP A 385 15.32 15.58 -45.90
CA ASP A 385 14.17 15.62 -46.79
C ASP A 385 13.03 16.45 -46.14
N LEU A 386 12.50 17.40 -46.92
CA LEU A 386 11.54 18.37 -46.42
C LEU A 386 10.22 17.71 -45.98
N ASN A 387 9.76 16.67 -46.67
CA ASN A 387 8.54 15.95 -46.33
C ASN A 387 8.73 15.13 -45.05
N HIS A 388 9.89 14.47 -44.91
CA HIS A 388 10.20 13.70 -43.71
C HIS A 388 10.31 14.64 -42.49
N ARG A 389 10.98 15.78 -42.66
CA ARG A 389 11.04 16.85 -41.64
C ARG A 389 9.67 17.36 -41.24
N LEU A 390 8.80 17.58 -42.21
CA LEU A 390 7.44 18.04 -41.97
C LEU A 390 6.64 17.01 -41.15
N LEU A 391 6.79 15.71 -41.44
CA LEU A 391 6.17 14.64 -40.65
C LEU A 391 6.60 14.68 -39.18
N GLU A 392 7.91 14.76 -38.91
CA GLU A 392 8.42 14.84 -37.54
C GLU A 392 7.95 16.12 -36.83
N THR A 393 7.99 17.25 -37.52
CA THR A 393 7.57 18.55 -36.97
C THR A 393 6.08 18.58 -36.64
N ASN A 394 5.25 17.98 -37.49
CA ASN A 394 3.81 17.85 -37.24
C ASN A 394 3.53 16.91 -36.07
N HIS A 395 4.30 15.82 -35.95
CA HIS A 395 4.19 14.91 -34.82
C HIS A 395 4.57 15.58 -33.49
N LYS A 396 5.63 16.41 -33.46
CA LYS A 396 6.05 17.17 -32.26
C LYS A 396 5.03 18.24 -31.80
N LYS A 397 4.09 18.64 -32.65
CA LYS A 397 3.03 19.64 -32.35
C LYS A 397 1.74 19.02 -31.81
N ARG A 398 1.56 17.71 -31.96
CA ARG A 398 0.47 16.93 -31.34
C ARG A 398 0.87 16.57 -29.92
#